data_AF-A0A6P1F0W1-F1
#
_entry.id   AF-A0A6P1F0W1-F1
#
_cell.length_a   1.000
_cell.length_b   1.000
_cell.length_c   1.000
_cell.angle_alpha   90.00
_cell.angle_beta   90.00
_cell.angle_gamma   90.00
#
_symmetry.space_group_name_H-M   'P 1'
#
loop_
_entity.id
_entity.type
_entity.pdbx_description
1 polymer ?
#
loop_
_entity_poly.entity_id
_entity_poly.type
_entity_poly.pdbx_seq_one_letter_code
_entity_poly.pdbx_strand_id
1 'polypeptide(L)'
;MAQAQETFDAQAEAASAAETARSTAEGALSAAEASAAALQARIDSLTADASSSATTLAARDARITELETAAASSAAAPVAVAEVAPAAPAAAAPATSTYYANCDAVRAAGAAPISTGDAGYSRKLDRDGDGVACES
;
A
#
# COMPACT_ATOMS: atom_id res chain seq x y z
N MET A 1 -66.50 -31.84 44.06
CA MET A 1 -66.19 -30.41 44.12
C MET A 1 -64.69 -30.15 44.22
N ALA A 2 -63.93 -30.83 45.10
CA ALA A 2 -62.47 -30.68 45.21
C ALA A 2 -61.68 -30.92 43.89
N GLN A 3 -61.96 -32.02 43.17
CA GLN A 3 -61.28 -32.31 41.90
C GLN A 3 -61.46 -31.22 40.83
N ALA A 4 -62.61 -30.53 40.81
CA ALA A 4 -62.87 -29.46 39.84
C ALA A 4 -62.08 -28.17 40.17
N GLN A 5 -61.79 -27.95 41.45
CA GLN A 5 -61.01 -26.80 41.91
C GLN A 5 -59.52 -27.00 41.59
N GLU A 6 -58.96 -28.19 41.85
CA GLU A 6 -57.58 -28.54 41.45
C GLU A 6 -57.33 -28.39 39.94
N THR A 7 -58.30 -28.78 39.09
CA THR A 7 -58.15 -28.61 37.64
C THR A 7 -58.13 -27.15 37.20
N PHE A 8 -58.84 -26.27 37.90
CA PHE A 8 -58.87 -24.84 37.59
C PHE A 8 -57.55 -24.17 37.98
N ASP A 9 -57.01 -24.52 39.16
CA ASP A 9 -55.73 -24.00 39.63
C ASP A 9 -54.58 -24.42 38.70
N ALA A 10 -54.56 -25.69 38.26
CA ALA A 10 -53.58 -26.18 37.28
C ALA A 10 -53.70 -25.48 35.91
N GLN A 11 -54.92 -25.17 35.47
CA GLN A 11 -55.14 -24.40 34.24
C GLN A 11 -54.67 -22.95 34.37
N ALA A 12 -54.82 -22.33 35.55
CA ALA A 12 -54.35 -20.97 35.81
C ALA A 12 -52.81 -20.89 35.81
N GLU A 13 -52.12 -21.87 36.39
CA GLU A 13 -50.66 -21.97 36.33
C GLU A 13 -50.15 -22.25 34.91
N ALA A 14 -50.83 -23.10 34.15
CA ALA A 14 -50.49 -23.34 32.74
C ALA A 14 -50.67 -22.08 31.90
N ALA A 15 -51.70 -21.27 32.16
CA ALA A 15 -51.93 -20.01 31.47
C ALA A 15 -50.85 -18.97 31.78
N SER A 16 -50.44 -18.83 33.04
CA SER A 16 -49.36 -17.90 33.43
C SER A 16 -48.00 -18.33 32.87
N ALA A 17 -47.73 -19.63 32.81
CA ALA A 17 -46.55 -20.18 32.15
C ALA A 17 -46.56 -19.89 30.64
N ALA A 18 -47.70 -20.03 29.97
CA ALA A 18 -47.85 -19.71 28.55
C ALA A 18 -47.66 -18.20 28.26
N GLU A 19 -48.16 -17.32 29.14
CA GLU A 19 -47.95 -15.88 29.02
C GLU A 19 -46.47 -15.49 29.21
N THR A 20 -45.80 -16.11 30.17
CA THR A 20 -44.35 -15.94 30.37
C THR A 20 -43.56 -16.41 29.14
N ALA A 21 -43.92 -17.57 28.58
CA ALA A 21 -43.30 -18.10 27.37
C ALA A 21 -43.52 -17.16 26.17
N ARG A 22 -44.73 -16.59 26.04
CA ARG A 22 -45.06 -15.62 25.00
C ARG A 22 -44.22 -14.34 25.15
N SER A 23 -44.16 -13.77 26.36
CA SER A 23 -43.36 -12.57 26.62
C SER A 23 -41.87 -12.81 26.33
N THR A 24 -41.37 -14.00 26.66
CA THR A 24 -40.00 -14.40 26.32
C THR A 24 -39.77 -14.50 24.81
N ALA A 25 -40.73 -15.08 24.08
CA ALA A 25 -40.66 -15.19 22.62
C ALA A 25 -40.73 -13.82 21.92
N GLU A 26 -41.56 -12.90 22.41
CA GLU A 26 -41.63 -11.52 21.93
C GLU A 26 -40.29 -10.79 22.16
N GLY A 27 -39.68 -10.96 23.33
CA GLY A 27 -38.34 -10.42 23.61
C GLY A 27 -37.25 -11.00 22.69
N ALA A 28 -37.30 -12.31 22.40
CA ALA A 28 -36.38 -12.95 21.47
C ALA A 28 -36.58 -12.46 20.03
N LEU A 29 -37.83 -12.22 19.60
CA LEU A 29 -38.15 -11.65 18.29
C LEU A 29 -37.57 -10.24 18.16
N SER A 30 -37.80 -9.36 19.14
CA SER A 30 -37.25 -8.00 19.13
C SER A 30 -35.72 -7.99 19.12
N ALA A 31 -35.07 -8.92 19.82
CA ALA A 31 -33.61 -9.09 19.77
C ALA A 31 -33.11 -9.58 18.40
N ALA A 32 -33.85 -10.48 17.75
CA ALA A 32 -33.54 -10.95 16.41
C ALA A 32 -33.70 -9.84 15.36
N GLU A 33 -34.75 -9.02 15.46
CA GLU A 33 -34.97 -7.86 14.59
C GLU A 33 -33.87 -6.81 14.76
N ALA A 34 -33.43 -6.53 16.00
CA ALA A 34 -32.29 -5.64 16.25
C ALA A 34 -30.99 -6.19 15.64
N SER A 35 -30.77 -7.51 15.73
CA SER A 35 -29.61 -8.16 15.11
C SER A 35 -29.68 -8.09 13.58
N ALA A 36 -30.86 -8.28 12.99
CA ALA A 36 -31.07 -8.14 11.55
C ALA A 36 -30.82 -6.71 11.07
N ALA A 37 -31.29 -5.70 11.80
CA ALA A 37 -31.02 -4.29 11.50
C ALA A 37 -29.52 -3.97 11.58
N ALA A 38 -28.80 -4.51 12.57
CA ALA A 38 -27.35 -4.33 12.69
C ALA A 38 -26.59 -5.00 11.53
N LEU A 39 -27.02 -6.20 11.10
CA LEU A 39 -26.45 -6.88 9.93
C LEU A 39 -26.71 -6.09 8.65
N GLN A 40 -27.91 -5.53 8.48
CA GLN A 40 -28.24 -4.71 7.32
C GLN A 40 -27.34 -3.47 7.25
N ALA A 41 -27.16 -2.76 8.37
CA ALA A 41 -26.25 -1.61 8.42
C ALA A 41 -24.80 -1.97 8.04
N ARG A 42 -24.35 -3.17 8.42
CA ARG A 42 -23.02 -3.67 8.06
C ARG A 42 -22.92 -4.01 6.57
N ILE A 43 -23.96 -4.57 5.97
CA ILE A 43 -24.04 -4.82 4.52
C ILE A 43 -23.98 -3.50 3.74
N ASP A 44 -24.70 -2.48 4.20
CA ASP A 44 -24.73 -1.17 3.55
C ASP A 44 -23.33 -0.50 3.59
N SER A 45 -22.65 -0.58 4.74
CA SER A 45 -21.26 -0.09 4.88
C SER A 45 -20.30 -0.82 3.94
N LEU A 46 -20.36 -2.15 3.89
CA LEU A 46 -19.50 -2.95 3.00
C LEU A 46 -19.76 -2.64 1.53
N THR A 47 -21.01 -2.35 1.17
CA THR A 47 -21.38 -1.97 -0.20
C THR A 47 -20.83 -0.59 -0.57
N ALA A 48 -20.83 0.35 0.37
CA ALA A 48 -20.21 1.66 0.19
C ALA A 48 -18.68 1.54 0.03
N ASP A 49 -18.03 0.74 0.87
CA ASP A 49 -16.57 0.48 0.80
C ASP A 49 -16.18 -0.20 -0.51
N ALA A 50 -16.98 -1.16 -0.98
CA ALA A 50 -16.77 -1.83 -2.26
C ALA A 50 -16.86 -0.83 -3.44
N SER A 51 -17.83 0.09 -3.39
CA SER A 51 -18.00 1.13 -4.41
C SER A 51 -16.83 2.13 -4.43
N SER A 52 -16.32 2.51 -3.25
CA SER A 52 -15.12 3.34 -3.10
C SER A 52 -13.86 2.63 -3.65
N SER A 53 -13.72 1.35 -3.33
CA SER A 53 -12.62 0.51 -3.83
C SER A 53 -12.66 0.37 -5.35
N ALA A 54 -13.85 0.15 -5.93
CA ALA A 54 -14.03 0.08 -7.39
C ALA A 54 -13.62 1.38 -8.09
N THR A 55 -13.98 2.53 -7.51
CA THR A 55 -13.56 3.84 -8.04
C THR A 55 -12.04 4.02 -7.98
N THR A 56 -11.42 3.58 -6.89
CA THR A 56 -9.95 3.62 -6.73
C THR A 56 -9.24 2.73 -7.76
N LEU A 57 -9.77 1.54 -8.03
CA LEU A 57 -9.24 0.63 -9.05
C LEU A 57 -9.35 1.24 -10.44
N ALA A 58 -10.53 1.76 -10.81
CA ALA A 58 -10.71 2.43 -12.10
C ALA A 58 -9.74 3.62 -12.29
N ALA A 59 -9.49 4.40 -11.23
CA ALA A 59 -8.52 5.49 -11.28
C ALA A 59 -7.06 4.98 -11.44
N ARG A 60 -6.72 3.85 -10.83
CA ARG A 60 -5.40 3.23 -10.98
C ARG A 60 -5.19 2.68 -12.39
N ASP A 61 -6.19 2.01 -12.95
CA ASP A 61 -6.14 1.48 -14.31
C ASP A 61 -5.94 2.61 -15.33
N ALA A 62 -6.66 3.72 -15.19
CA ALA A 62 -6.47 4.90 -16.04
C ALA A 62 -5.04 5.46 -15.97
N ARG A 63 -4.44 5.53 -14.77
CA ARG A 63 -3.05 5.98 -14.60
C ARG A 63 -2.04 5.03 -15.23
N ILE A 64 -2.28 3.72 -15.16
CA ILE A 64 -1.42 2.73 -15.81
C ILE A 64 -1.43 2.95 -17.33
N THR A 65 -2.61 3.07 -17.94
CA THR A 65 -2.74 3.34 -19.38
C THR A 65 -2.05 4.65 -19.81
N GLU A 66 -2.16 5.71 -19.01
CA GLU A 66 -1.47 6.97 -19.26
C GLU A 66 0.06 6.79 -19.23
N LEU A 67 0.59 6.11 -18.22
CA LEU A 67 2.03 5.85 -18.09
C LEU A 67 2.56 4.97 -19.21
N GLU A 68 1.82 3.93 -19.60
CA GLU A 68 2.17 3.06 -20.73
C GLU A 68 2.21 3.84 -22.05
N THR A 69 1.22 4.72 -22.28
CA THR A 69 1.17 5.57 -23.47
C THR A 69 2.33 6.57 -23.49
N ALA A 70 2.65 7.18 -22.35
CA ALA A 70 3.79 8.10 -22.23
C ALA A 70 5.13 7.38 -22.47
N ALA A 71 5.30 6.18 -21.92
CA ALA A 71 6.50 5.35 -22.13
C ALA A 71 6.67 4.97 -23.62
N ALA A 72 5.58 4.57 -24.29
CA ALA A 72 5.61 4.25 -25.71
C ALA A 72 5.96 5.47 -26.58
N SER A 73 5.45 6.67 -26.24
CA SER A 73 5.79 7.91 -26.93
C SER A 73 7.26 8.30 -26.74
N SER A 74 7.82 8.13 -25.54
CA SER A 74 9.24 8.39 -25.26
C SER A 74 10.18 7.41 -25.99
N ALA A 75 9.73 6.17 -26.24
CA ALA A 75 10.52 5.16 -26.95
C ALA A 75 10.51 5.36 -28.49
N ALA A 76 9.49 6.04 -29.03
CA ALA A 76 9.33 6.29 -30.46
C ALA A 76 10.00 7.59 -30.96
N ALA A 77 10.54 8.43 -30.06
CA ALA A 77 11.39 9.53 -30.48
C ALA A 77 12.62 8.94 -31.17
N PRO A 78 12.92 9.28 -32.44
CA PRO A 78 14.15 8.84 -33.05
C PRO A 78 15.27 9.37 -32.18
N VAL A 79 16.09 8.46 -31.66
CA VAL A 79 17.44 8.82 -31.25
C VAL A 79 18.04 9.37 -32.54
N ALA A 80 17.98 10.69 -32.72
CA ALA A 80 18.83 11.35 -33.67
C ALA A 80 20.21 11.03 -33.15
N VAL A 81 20.79 9.96 -33.68
CA VAL A 81 22.23 9.83 -33.76
C VAL A 81 22.60 11.05 -34.57
N ALA A 82 22.86 12.16 -33.87
CA ALA A 82 23.67 13.21 -34.43
C ALA A 82 24.89 12.46 -34.92
N GLU A 83 25.04 12.38 -36.24
CA GLU A 83 26.27 11.97 -36.86
C GLU A 83 27.35 12.77 -36.15
N VAL A 84 28.13 12.10 -35.30
CA VAL A 84 29.31 12.68 -34.71
C VAL A 84 30.24 12.87 -35.90
N ALA A 85 30.14 14.02 -36.57
CA ALA A 85 31.25 14.59 -37.29
C ALA A 85 32.47 14.38 -36.39
N PRO A 86 33.58 13.77 -36.88
CA PRO A 86 34.66 13.31 -36.03
C PRO A 86 35.00 14.44 -35.07
N ALA A 87 34.63 14.24 -33.80
CA ALA A 87 34.96 15.19 -32.77
C ALA A 87 36.48 15.23 -32.80
N ALA A 88 37.04 16.40 -33.15
CA ALA A 88 38.41 16.70 -32.80
C ALA A 88 38.61 16.20 -31.37
N PRO A 89 39.66 15.42 -31.06
CA PRO A 89 39.78 14.76 -29.77
C PRO A 89 39.48 15.81 -28.71
N ALA A 90 38.37 15.62 -28.00
CA ALA A 90 38.06 16.47 -26.86
C ALA A 90 39.29 16.28 -25.98
N ALA A 91 40.10 17.33 -25.90
CA ALA A 91 41.24 17.34 -25.01
C ALA A 91 40.65 16.94 -23.67
N ALA A 92 41.03 15.76 -23.18
CA ALA A 92 40.71 15.35 -21.82
C ALA A 92 41.07 16.56 -20.98
N ALA A 93 40.07 17.21 -20.38
CA ALA A 93 40.33 18.25 -19.41
C ALA A 93 41.38 17.65 -18.49
N PRO A 94 42.54 18.31 -18.28
CA PRO A 94 43.63 17.72 -17.53
C PRO A 94 42.98 17.18 -16.27
N ALA A 95 43.06 15.87 -16.05
CA ALA A 95 42.50 15.25 -14.86
C ALA A 95 43.21 15.94 -13.72
N THR A 96 42.60 17.01 -13.21
CA THR A 96 43.09 17.76 -12.07
C THR A 96 43.10 16.69 -11.02
N SER A 97 44.30 16.28 -10.63
CA SER A 97 44.53 15.13 -9.78
C SER A 97 44.09 15.51 -8.38
N THR A 98 42.78 15.67 -8.20
CA THR A 98 42.15 15.81 -6.90
C THR A 98 42.57 14.57 -6.13
N TYR A 99 43.32 14.74 -5.05
CA TYR A 99 43.82 13.61 -4.29
C TYR A 99 43.11 13.61 -2.94
N TYR A 100 42.36 12.55 -2.68
CA TYR A 100 41.76 12.31 -1.38
C TYR A 100 42.62 11.33 -0.59
N ALA A 101 42.97 11.69 0.64
CA ALA A 101 43.76 10.84 1.53
C ALA A 101 42.94 9.65 2.07
N ASN A 102 41.63 9.82 2.27
CA ASN A 102 40.71 8.82 2.79
C ASN A 102 39.25 9.15 2.43
N CYS A 103 38.33 8.23 2.73
CA CYS A 103 36.90 8.41 2.46
C CYS A 103 36.24 9.54 3.27
N ASP A 104 36.79 9.92 4.42
CA ASP A 104 36.27 11.07 5.16
C ASP A 104 36.52 12.38 4.41
N ALA A 105 37.66 12.52 3.74
CA ALA A 105 37.95 13.67 2.88
C ALA A 105 37.01 13.72 1.66
N VAL A 106 36.69 12.56 1.08
CA VAL A 106 35.73 12.45 -0.04
C VAL A 106 34.33 12.87 0.42
N ARG A 107 33.88 12.39 1.59
CA ARG A 107 32.59 12.77 2.19
C ARG A 107 32.54 14.25 2.58
N ALA A 108 33.60 14.78 3.16
CA ALA A 108 33.70 16.21 3.51
C ALA A 108 33.65 17.12 2.28
N ALA A 109 34.19 16.66 1.15
CA ALA A 109 34.07 17.34 -0.13
C ALA A 109 32.70 17.14 -0.81
N GLY A 110 31.83 16.29 -0.26
CA GLY A 110 30.53 15.96 -0.85
C GLY A 110 30.62 15.14 -2.14
N ALA A 111 31.76 14.48 -2.38
CA ALA A 111 32.04 13.73 -3.60
C ALA A 111 31.81 12.21 -3.45
N ALA A 112 31.25 11.77 -2.31
CA ALA A 112 30.98 10.36 -2.04
C ALA A 112 29.54 9.98 -2.47
N PRO A 113 29.29 8.78 -3.03
CA PRO A 113 30.29 7.79 -3.44
C PRO A 113 31.07 8.22 -4.69
N ILE A 114 32.35 7.82 -4.80
CA ILE A 114 33.25 8.18 -5.91
C ILE A 114 33.60 6.94 -6.74
N SER A 115 33.48 6.99 -8.06
CA SER A 115 33.63 5.82 -8.93
C SER A 115 34.86 5.89 -9.84
N THR A 116 35.22 4.74 -10.41
CA THR A 116 36.34 4.64 -11.37
C THR A 116 36.11 5.55 -12.57
N GLY A 117 36.97 6.56 -12.72
CA GLY A 117 36.86 7.59 -13.76
C GLY A 117 36.57 8.99 -13.21
N ASP A 118 36.11 9.09 -11.97
CA ASP A 118 35.91 10.38 -11.30
C ASP A 118 37.23 11.01 -10.84
N ALA A 119 37.24 12.34 -10.79
CA ALA A 119 38.39 13.12 -10.33
C ALA A 119 38.67 12.84 -8.85
N GLY A 120 39.76 12.11 -8.61
CA GLY A 120 40.23 11.72 -7.28
C GLY A 120 39.85 10.35 -6.80
N TYR A 121 39.27 9.53 -7.69
CA TYR A 121 39.24 8.10 -7.48
C TYR A 121 40.67 7.54 -7.38
N SER A 122 40.86 6.65 -6.42
CA SER A 122 42.12 5.93 -6.20
C SER A 122 41.78 4.54 -5.71
N ARG A 123 42.47 3.51 -6.23
CA ARG A 123 42.33 2.12 -5.78
C ARG A 123 42.63 1.91 -4.29
N LYS A 124 43.23 2.90 -3.62
CA LYS A 124 43.45 2.86 -2.17
C LYS A 124 42.19 3.22 -1.36
N LEU A 125 41.23 3.90 -1.97
CA LEU A 125 39.95 4.28 -1.36
C LEU A 125 38.90 3.18 -1.53
N ASP A 126 39.00 2.43 -2.63
CA ASP A 126 38.20 1.25 -2.96
C ASP A 126 38.83 0.01 -2.31
N ARG A 127 38.31 -0.38 -1.13
CA ARG A 127 38.91 -1.43 -0.29
C ARG A 127 38.63 -2.84 -0.83
N ASP A 128 37.45 -3.04 -1.38
CA ASP A 128 36.89 -4.32 -1.84
C ASP A 128 37.07 -4.51 -3.35
N GLY A 129 37.23 -3.42 -4.08
CA GLY A 129 37.84 -3.45 -5.38
C GLY A 129 36.87 -3.49 -6.54
N ASP A 130 35.63 -3.11 -6.33
CA ASP A 130 34.53 -3.21 -7.28
C ASP A 130 34.44 -1.98 -8.23
N GLY A 131 35.24 -0.95 -7.96
CA GLY A 131 35.30 0.27 -8.73
C GLY A 131 34.46 1.42 -8.18
N VAL A 132 33.83 1.27 -7.01
CA VAL A 132 33.12 2.32 -6.28
C VAL A 132 33.75 2.48 -4.89
N ALA A 133 34.30 3.66 -4.61
CA ALA A 133 34.91 3.94 -3.33
C ALA A 133 33.98 4.77 -2.43
N CYS A 134 34.14 4.58 -1.11
CA CYS A 134 33.53 5.41 -0.08
C CYS A 134 32.00 5.37 -0.07
N GLU A 135 31.43 4.18 -0.25
CA GLU A 135 30.00 3.90 -0.15
C GLU A 135 29.46 4.04 1.28
N SER A 136 30.34 4.21 2.27
CA SER A 136 30.05 4.31 3.71
C SER A 136 30.74 5.50 4.39
#